data_AF-A0A962I0X5-F1
#
_entry.id   AF-A0A962I0X5-F1
#
_cell.length_a   1.000
_cell.length_b   1.000
_cell.length_c   1.000
_cell.angle_alpha   90.00
_cell.angle_beta   90.00
_cell.angle_gamma   90.00
#
_symmetry.space_group_name_H-M   'P 1'
#
loop_
_entity.id
_entity.type
_entity.pdbx_description
1 polymer ?
#
loop_
_entity_poly.entity_id
_entity_poly.type
_entity_poly.pdbx_seq_one_letter_code
_entity_poly.pdbx_strand_id
1 'polypeptide(L)'
;MGYFARVKNSIVGFLFGLALFLLAIPFLAWNENNVYKVRMGLKEGAEKVQSVSSQPDRQHDGQLVHIHGRVETSSGVEDPVFDLSYDALRLSRKVEMYQWDEDKRTKDGKTRYSYDREWSERHIDSSRFHESGHDNPPPPPYSSEDYVVRDARLGGFGITQSQIREAGGLAPVADAPVPLQLRSAGWSAFGNVWFKGRGRLEDPQIGDVRVTFNALGEADLSLAGKQQGDQLQAWTSSRDTEVMLVE
;
A
#
# COMPACT_ATOMS: atom_id res chain seq x y z
N MET A 1 -44.97 -22.28 30.11
CA MET A 1 -44.08 -21.10 30.21
C MET A 1 -43.31 -20.83 28.89
N GLY A 2 -43.91 -20.95 27.69
CA GLY A 2 -43.14 -20.87 26.42
C GLY A 2 -43.75 -20.01 25.30
N TYR A 3 -44.96 -19.46 25.49
CA TYR A 3 -45.64 -18.63 24.50
C TYR A 3 -45.33 -17.13 24.71
N PHE A 4 -45.35 -16.68 25.97
CA PHE A 4 -45.11 -15.28 26.33
C PHE A 4 -43.67 -14.81 26.03
N ALA A 5 -42.68 -15.70 26.20
CA ALA A 5 -41.29 -15.43 25.84
C ALA A 5 -41.09 -15.26 24.32
N ARG A 6 -41.83 -16.01 23.49
CA ARG A 6 -41.77 -15.91 22.02
C ARG A 6 -42.39 -14.60 21.50
N VAL A 7 -43.54 -14.20 22.06
CA VAL A 7 -44.22 -12.93 21.70
C VAL A 7 -43.41 -11.72 22.16
N LYS A 8 -42.81 -11.77 23.37
CA LYS A 8 -41.91 -10.71 23.85
C LYS A 8 -40.69 -10.55 22.95
N ASN A 9 -40.07 -11.66 22.54
CA ASN A 9 -38.90 -11.64 21.65
C ASN A 9 -39.24 -11.11 20.24
N SER A 10 -40.44 -11.40 19.71
CA SER A 10 -40.85 -10.86 18.40
C SER A 10 -41.12 -9.36 18.43
N ILE A 11 -41.69 -8.82 19.52
CA ILE A 11 -41.89 -7.37 19.68
C ILE A 11 -40.55 -6.64 19.81
N VAL A 12 -39.61 -7.21 20.58
CA VAL A 12 -38.24 -6.65 20.71
C VAL A 12 -37.53 -6.67 19.35
N GLY A 13 -37.63 -7.76 18.59
CA GLY A 13 -37.07 -7.86 17.25
C GLY A 13 -37.66 -6.84 16.27
N PHE A 14 -38.97 -6.59 16.34
CA PHE A 14 -39.63 -5.57 15.53
C PHE A 14 -39.17 -4.15 15.87
N LEU A 15 -39.13 -3.79 17.17
CA LEU A 15 -38.65 -2.47 17.60
C LEU A 15 -37.17 -2.25 17.25
N PHE A 16 -36.36 -3.29 17.37
CA PHE A 16 -34.96 -3.25 16.96
C PHE A 16 -34.82 -3.08 15.45
N GLY A 17 -35.60 -3.81 14.64
CA GLY A 17 -35.64 -3.64 13.18
C GLY A 17 -36.09 -2.25 12.76
N LEU A 18 -37.11 -1.69 13.42
CA LEU A 18 -37.57 -0.31 13.18
C LEU A 18 -36.48 0.71 13.56
N ALA A 19 -35.79 0.52 14.69
CA ALA A 19 -34.68 1.37 15.08
C ALA A 19 -33.53 1.32 14.05
N LEU A 20 -33.14 0.13 13.58
CA LEU A 20 -32.15 -0.02 12.52
C LEU A 20 -32.60 0.65 11.22
N PHE A 21 -33.86 0.49 10.83
CA PHE A 21 -34.41 1.14 9.64
C PHE A 21 -34.34 2.68 9.74
N LEU A 22 -34.72 3.24 10.88
CA LEU A 22 -34.66 4.68 11.12
C LEU A 22 -33.22 5.21 11.18
N LEU A 23 -32.26 4.41 11.65
CA LEU A 23 -30.83 4.77 11.66
C LEU A 23 -30.15 4.60 10.29
N ALA A 24 -30.63 3.67 9.46
CA ALA A 24 -30.08 3.44 8.12
C ALA A 24 -30.28 4.66 7.21
N ILE A 25 -31.41 5.37 7.33
CA ILE A 25 -31.72 6.56 6.51
C ILE A 25 -30.68 7.68 6.69
N PRO A 26 -30.40 8.20 7.91
CA PRO A 26 -29.39 9.23 8.10
C PRO A 26 -27.98 8.72 7.78
N PHE A 27 -27.69 7.43 7.99
CA PHE A 27 -26.41 6.84 7.61
C PHE A 27 -26.22 6.85 6.08
N LEU A 28 -27.23 6.43 5.31
CA LEU A 28 -27.21 6.47 3.85
C LEU A 28 -27.14 7.91 3.34
N ALA A 29 -27.89 8.84 3.94
CA ALA A 29 -27.84 10.25 3.59
C ALA A 29 -26.46 10.87 3.87
N TRP A 30 -25.81 10.50 4.98
CA TRP A 30 -24.43 10.94 5.28
C TRP A 30 -23.45 10.40 4.25
N ASN A 31 -23.56 9.13 3.87
CA ASN A 31 -22.74 8.51 2.84
C ASN A 31 -22.95 9.18 1.46
N GLU A 32 -24.20 9.36 1.05
CA GLU A 32 -24.56 10.00 -0.23
C GLU A 32 -24.07 11.46 -0.29
N ASN A 33 -24.20 12.20 0.81
CA ASN A 33 -23.71 13.57 0.90
C ASN A 33 -22.18 13.64 0.77
N ASN A 34 -21.44 12.69 1.35
CA ASN A 34 -19.98 12.64 1.20
C ASN A 34 -19.57 12.32 -0.25
N VAL A 35 -20.22 11.34 -0.88
CA VAL A 35 -19.99 11.01 -2.29
C VAL A 35 -20.31 12.20 -3.19
N TYR A 36 -21.41 12.91 -2.92
CA TYR A 36 -21.79 14.10 -3.65
C TYR A 36 -20.76 15.24 -3.51
N LYS A 37 -20.29 15.51 -2.27
CA LYS A 37 -19.24 16.52 -2.00
C LYS A 37 -17.98 16.24 -2.81
N VAL A 38 -17.47 15.00 -2.73
CA VAL A 38 -16.27 14.57 -3.46
C VAL A 38 -16.46 14.73 -4.96
N ARG A 39 -17.58 14.24 -5.52
CA ARG A 39 -17.86 14.35 -6.95
C ARG A 39 -17.89 15.80 -7.44
N MET A 40 -18.54 16.68 -6.68
CA MET A 40 -18.63 18.10 -7.02
C MET A 40 -17.29 18.83 -6.82
N GLY A 41 -16.52 18.48 -5.79
CA GLY A 41 -15.19 19.02 -5.55
C GLY A 41 -14.18 18.61 -6.63
N LEU A 42 -14.21 17.34 -7.08
CA LEU A 42 -13.41 16.87 -8.21
C LEU A 42 -13.81 17.55 -9.53
N LYS A 43 -15.12 17.75 -9.76
CA LYS A 43 -15.61 18.52 -10.92
C LYS A 43 -15.09 19.95 -10.90
N GLU A 44 -15.14 20.62 -9.75
CA GLU A 44 -14.60 21.96 -9.57
C GLU A 44 -13.07 21.98 -9.83
N GLY A 45 -12.34 20.98 -9.35
CA GLY A 45 -10.92 20.82 -9.63
C GLY A 45 -10.65 20.66 -11.14
N ALA A 46 -11.39 19.79 -11.81
CA ALA A 46 -11.27 19.58 -13.26
C ALA A 46 -11.60 20.83 -14.10
N GLU A 47 -12.50 21.70 -13.63
CA GLU A 47 -12.82 22.98 -14.29
C GLU A 47 -11.75 24.06 -14.03
N LYS A 48 -11.03 23.98 -12.91
CA LYS A 48 -10.03 24.97 -12.48
C LYS A 48 -8.59 24.61 -12.81
N VAL A 49 -8.29 23.33 -13.04
CA VAL A 49 -6.93 22.86 -13.29
C VAL A 49 -6.40 23.44 -14.58
N GLN A 50 -5.20 24.01 -14.52
CA GLN A 50 -4.50 24.55 -15.68
C GLN A 50 -3.25 23.72 -15.95
N SER A 51 -3.13 23.18 -17.17
CA SER A 51 -1.88 22.54 -17.58
C SER A 51 -0.84 23.60 -17.90
N VAL A 52 0.30 23.54 -17.20
CA VAL A 52 1.38 24.53 -17.29
C VAL A 52 2.71 23.84 -17.56
N SER A 53 3.72 24.62 -17.92
CA SER A 53 5.08 24.10 -18.01
C SER A 53 5.58 23.64 -16.64
N SER A 54 6.46 22.65 -16.64
CA SER A 54 7.14 22.14 -15.44
C SER A 54 8.22 23.09 -14.89
N GLN A 55 7.99 24.40 -14.97
CA GLN A 55 8.81 25.46 -14.41
C GLN A 55 7.92 26.34 -13.52
N PRO A 56 8.24 26.48 -12.22
CA PRO A 56 7.46 27.30 -11.31
C PRO A 56 7.35 28.74 -11.78
N ASP A 57 6.13 29.27 -11.79
CA ASP A 57 5.86 30.66 -12.14
C ASP A 57 4.90 31.27 -11.11
N ARG A 58 5.30 32.40 -10.52
CA ARG A 58 4.54 33.10 -9.47
C ARG A 58 3.11 33.44 -9.89
N GLN A 59 2.81 33.57 -11.18
CA GLN A 59 1.45 33.82 -11.64
C GLN A 59 0.48 32.66 -11.32
N HIS A 60 1.01 31.44 -11.14
CA HIS A 60 0.24 30.24 -10.82
C HIS A 60 0.25 29.90 -9.32
N ASP A 61 0.98 30.65 -8.48
CA ASP A 61 0.99 30.39 -7.04
C ASP A 61 -0.43 30.48 -6.46
N GLY A 62 -0.82 29.46 -5.69
CA GLY A 62 -2.16 29.31 -5.13
C GLY A 62 -3.21 28.73 -6.09
N GLN A 63 -2.87 28.53 -7.37
CA GLN A 63 -3.75 27.96 -8.37
C GLN A 63 -3.55 26.44 -8.47
N LEU A 64 -4.62 25.73 -8.84
CA LEU A 64 -4.55 24.31 -9.17
C LEU A 64 -3.93 24.17 -10.56
N VAL A 65 -2.75 23.56 -10.63
CA VAL A 65 -2.01 23.33 -11.87
C VAL A 65 -1.80 21.85 -12.11
N HIS A 66 -1.60 21.51 -13.37
CA HIS A 66 -1.17 20.20 -13.83
C HIS A 66 0.17 20.36 -14.54
N ILE A 67 1.16 19.56 -14.13
CA ILE A 67 2.48 19.48 -14.76
C ILE A 67 2.74 18.04 -15.16
N HIS A 68 3.56 17.85 -16.18
CA HIS A 68 3.96 16.52 -16.63
C HIS A 68 5.40 16.54 -17.12
N GLY A 69 6.06 15.39 -17.03
CA GLY A 69 7.39 15.20 -17.60
C GLY A 69 8.25 14.28 -16.73
N ARG A 70 9.49 14.12 -17.17
CA ARG A 70 10.44 13.21 -16.55
C ARG A 70 10.81 13.67 -15.15
N VAL A 71 10.73 12.77 -14.19
CA VAL A 71 11.23 12.97 -12.84
C VAL A 71 12.63 12.38 -12.75
N GLU A 72 13.57 13.22 -12.33
CA GLU A 72 15.00 12.92 -12.29
C GLU A 72 15.51 12.99 -10.85
N THR A 73 16.56 12.23 -10.55
CA THR A 73 17.28 12.25 -9.28
C THR A 73 18.78 12.19 -9.57
N SER A 74 19.59 12.82 -8.71
CA SER A 74 21.05 12.72 -8.79
C SER A 74 21.63 11.68 -7.82
N SER A 75 20.84 11.24 -6.85
CA SER A 75 21.30 10.37 -5.75
C SER A 75 20.91 8.91 -5.93
N GLY A 76 19.78 8.62 -6.60
CA GLY A 76 19.23 7.26 -6.68
C GLY A 76 18.88 6.70 -5.30
N VAL A 77 18.63 5.39 -5.24
CA VAL A 77 18.22 4.69 -4.02
C VAL A 77 19.20 3.60 -3.63
N GLU A 78 19.36 3.39 -2.33
CA GLU A 78 20.24 2.38 -1.75
C GLU A 78 19.48 1.54 -0.71
N ASP A 79 19.66 0.23 -0.80
CA ASP A 79 19.28 -0.73 0.24
C ASP A 79 20.57 -1.25 0.93
N PRO A 80 20.88 -0.74 2.14
CA PRO A 80 22.10 -1.11 2.86
C PRO A 80 22.03 -2.52 3.48
N VAL A 81 20.85 -3.14 3.57
CA VAL A 81 20.70 -4.49 4.16
C VAL A 81 21.15 -5.54 3.14
N PHE A 82 20.82 -5.33 1.88
CA PHE A 82 21.13 -6.24 0.78
C PHE A 82 22.27 -5.74 -0.12
N ASP A 83 22.86 -4.58 0.21
CA ASP A 83 23.96 -3.95 -0.52
C ASP A 83 23.62 -3.72 -1.99
N LEU A 84 22.44 -3.11 -2.22
CA LEU A 84 21.91 -2.81 -3.54
C LEU A 84 21.80 -1.30 -3.76
N SER A 85 22.12 -0.86 -4.97
CA SER A 85 21.97 0.53 -5.39
C SER A 85 21.40 0.59 -6.81
N TYR A 86 20.45 1.49 -7.03
CA TYR A 86 19.79 1.68 -8.32
C TYR A 86 19.59 3.16 -8.63
N ASP A 87 19.79 3.51 -9.90
CA ASP A 87 19.40 4.80 -10.49
C ASP A 87 17.87 4.83 -10.65
N ALA A 88 17.17 5.00 -9.53
CA ALA A 88 15.72 4.92 -9.43
C ALA A 88 15.18 5.93 -8.40
N LEU A 89 13.92 6.33 -8.58
CA LEU A 89 13.20 7.22 -7.67
C LEU A 89 12.75 6.50 -6.39
N ARG A 90 12.44 5.20 -6.50
CA ARG A 90 12.03 4.34 -5.38
C ARG A 90 12.49 2.91 -5.59
N LEU A 91 12.94 2.27 -4.52
CA LEU A 91 13.17 0.82 -4.43
C LEU A 91 12.28 0.27 -3.31
N SER A 92 11.47 -0.72 -3.66
CA SER A 92 10.62 -1.48 -2.75
C SER A 92 11.22 -2.86 -2.54
N ARG A 93 11.66 -3.13 -1.30
CA ARG A 93 12.06 -4.46 -0.85
C ARG A 93 10.88 -5.09 -0.12
N LYS A 94 10.42 -6.24 -0.60
CA LYS A 94 9.40 -7.05 0.07
C LYS A 94 10.02 -8.35 0.59
N VAL A 95 9.99 -8.56 1.91
CA VAL A 95 10.53 -9.75 2.57
C VAL A 95 9.38 -10.63 3.05
N GLU A 96 9.37 -11.90 2.66
CA GLU A 96 8.35 -12.86 3.09
C GLU A 96 9.01 -14.14 3.60
N MET A 97 8.39 -14.76 4.61
CA MET A 97 8.74 -16.10 5.07
C MET A 97 7.61 -17.06 4.72
N TYR A 98 7.97 -18.25 4.22
CA TYR A 98 7.02 -19.33 4.01
C TYR A 98 6.72 -19.99 5.36
N GLN A 99 5.47 -19.93 5.81
CA GLN A 99 5.10 -20.28 7.16
C GLN A 99 3.65 -20.76 7.23
N TRP A 100 3.27 -21.39 8.33
CA TRP A 100 1.90 -21.78 8.62
C TRP A 100 1.04 -20.56 8.98
N ASP A 101 -0.20 -20.55 8.51
CA ASP A 101 -1.28 -19.65 8.92
C ASP A 101 -2.49 -20.47 9.39
N GLU A 102 -3.14 -20.01 10.47
CA GLU A 102 -4.33 -20.65 11.04
C GLU A 102 -5.58 -19.83 10.71
N ASP A 103 -6.51 -20.40 9.95
CA ASP A 103 -7.84 -19.83 9.73
C ASP A 103 -8.84 -20.41 10.73
N LYS A 104 -9.68 -19.54 11.31
CA LYS A 104 -10.69 -19.91 12.30
C LYS A 104 -12.08 -19.57 11.79
N ARG A 105 -12.93 -20.58 11.63
CA ARG A 105 -14.33 -20.40 11.20
C ARG A 105 -15.32 -20.89 12.22
N THR A 106 -16.24 -20.02 12.62
CA THR A 106 -17.35 -20.37 13.51
C THR A 106 -18.65 -20.38 12.73
N LYS A 107 -19.33 -21.54 12.68
CA LYS A 107 -20.66 -21.69 12.07
C LYS A 107 -21.56 -22.51 12.99
N ASP A 108 -22.78 -22.03 13.24
CA ASP A 108 -23.77 -22.69 14.10
C ASP A 108 -23.24 -23.07 15.49
N GLY A 109 -22.40 -22.20 16.07
CA GLY A 109 -21.76 -22.41 17.37
C GLY A 109 -20.61 -23.42 17.38
N LYS A 110 -20.23 -23.97 16.21
CA LYS A 110 -19.07 -24.86 16.06
C LYS A 110 -17.91 -24.10 15.43
N THR A 111 -16.77 -24.12 16.11
CA THR A 111 -15.51 -23.57 15.62
C THR A 111 -14.71 -24.66 14.92
N ARG A 112 -14.17 -24.37 13.74
CA ARG A 112 -13.20 -25.21 13.03
C ARG A 112 -11.95 -24.39 12.76
N TYR A 113 -10.81 -25.06 12.85
CA TYR A 113 -9.51 -24.52 12.53
C TYR A 113 -8.99 -25.22 11.27
N SER A 114 -8.31 -24.48 10.41
CA SER A 114 -7.58 -25.00 9.26
C SER A 114 -6.21 -24.36 9.20
N TYR A 115 -5.24 -25.10 8.67
CA TYR A 115 -3.85 -24.67 8.61
C TYR A 115 -3.39 -24.71 7.17
N ASP A 116 -3.00 -23.55 6.67
CA ASP A 116 -2.48 -23.37 5.33
C ASP A 116 -1.03 -22.88 5.39
N ARG A 117 -0.28 -23.10 4.32
CA ARG A 117 1.11 -22.63 4.22
C ARG A 117 1.17 -21.52 3.20
N GLU A 118 1.67 -20.37 3.61
CA GLU A 118 1.73 -19.19 2.76
C GLU A 118 3.04 -18.43 2.91
N TRP A 119 3.34 -17.64 1.89
CA TRP A 119 4.34 -16.58 1.99
C TRP A 119 3.70 -15.38 2.68
N SER A 120 4.28 -14.94 3.80
CA SER A 120 3.75 -13.81 4.56
C SER A 120 4.86 -12.84 4.93
N GLU A 121 4.60 -11.54 4.79
CA GLU A 121 5.52 -10.47 5.24
C GLU A 121 5.51 -10.34 6.77
N ARG A 122 4.38 -10.67 7.39
CA ARG A 122 4.21 -10.62 8.84
C ARG A 122 4.57 -11.97 9.44
N HIS A 123 5.41 -11.97 10.47
CA HIS A 123 5.63 -13.17 11.26
C HIS A 123 4.33 -13.65 11.95
N ILE A 124 4.01 -14.94 11.79
CA ILE A 124 2.86 -15.56 12.46
C ILE A 124 3.38 -16.37 13.65
N ASP A 125 3.00 -15.91 14.85
CA ASP A 125 3.30 -16.56 16.12
C ASP A 125 2.48 -17.86 16.28
N SER A 126 3.06 -18.98 15.83
CA SER A 126 2.44 -20.30 15.88
C SER A 126 2.25 -20.83 17.29
N SER A 127 2.86 -20.23 18.32
CA SER A 127 2.63 -20.65 19.73
C SER A 127 1.19 -20.41 20.19
N ARG A 128 0.44 -19.61 19.43
CA ARG A 128 -0.97 -19.28 19.65
C ARG A 128 -1.94 -20.16 18.89
N PHE A 129 -1.44 -21.05 18.04
CA PHE A 129 -2.28 -21.97 17.28
C PHE A 129 -3.01 -22.95 18.19
N HIS A 130 -4.18 -23.37 17.74
CA HIS A 130 -5.07 -24.28 18.44
C HIS A 130 -4.49 -25.70 18.50
N GLU A 131 -3.86 -26.16 17.42
CA GLU A 131 -3.25 -27.48 17.31
C GLU A 131 -1.73 -27.38 17.11
N SER A 132 -1.00 -28.28 17.79
CA SER A 132 0.44 -28.42 17.63
C SER A 132 0.82 -29.09 16.30
N GLY A 133 2.09 -28.98 15.89
CA GLY A 133 2.61 -29.55 14.63
C GLY A 133 2.74 -28.55 13.49
N HIS A 134 2.37 -27.29 13.72
CA HIS A 134 2.43 -26.20 12.74
C HIS A 134 3.41 -25.11 13.19
N ASP A 135 4.60 -25.52 13.62
CA ASP A 135 5.59 -24.61 14.21
C ASP A 135 6.25 -23.71 13.15
N ASN A 136 6.15 -22.40 13.37
CA ASN A 136 6.84 -21.39 12.58
C ASN A 136 8.19 -21.02 13.22
N PRO A 137 9.28 -20.96 12.45
CA PRO A 137 10.56 -20.47 12.94
C PRO A 137 10.50 -19.02 13.42
N PRO A 138 11.52 -18.56 14.17
CA PRO A 138 11.67 -17.14 14.48
C PRO A 138 11.71 -16.28 13.21
N PRO A 139 11.28 -15.00 13.29
CA PRO A 139 11.29 -14.11 12.14
C PRO A 139 12.72 -13.93 11.58
N PRO A 140 12.87 -13.78 10.26
CA PRO A 140 14.17 -13.46 9.68
C PRO A 140 14.63 -12.06 10.14
N PRO A 141 15.95 -11.78 10.17
CA PRO A 141 16.49 -10.49 10.57
C PRO A 141 16.36 -9.40 9.48
N TYR A 142 15.37 -9.54 8.60
CA TYR A 142 15.14 -8.68 7.45
C TYR A 142 13.66 -8.32 7.42
N SER A 143 13.33 -7.08 7.03
CA SER A 143 11.95 -6.60 6.91
C SER A 143 11.71 -5.97 5.54
N SER A 144 10.46 -5.95 5.10
CA SER A 144 10.06 -5.11 3.96
C SER A 144 10.38 -3.64 4.26
N GLU A 145 10.79 -2.90 3.24
CA GLU A 145 11.17 -1.49 3.34
C GLU A 145 11.05 -0.80 1.97
N ASP A 146 10.74 0.49 1.98
CA ASP A 146 10.67 1.32 0.77
C ASP A 146 11.67 2.48 0.88
N TYR A 147 12.69 2.43 0.04
CA TYR A 147 13.70 3.47 -0.12
C TYR A 147 13.24 4.44 -1.20
N VAL A 148 13.25 5.74 -0.90
CA VAL A 148 12.74 6.78 -1.81
C VAL A 148 13.70 7.96 -1.80
N VAL A 149 14.04 8.48 -2.97
CA VAL A 149 14.94 9.64 -3.11
C VAL A 149 14.36 10.89 -2.46
N ARG A 150 15.23 11.84 -2.09
CA ARG A 150 14.83 13.13 -1.49
C ARG A 150 15.05 14.32 -2.40
N ASP A 151 15.77 14.13 -3.49
CA ASP A 151 16.21 15.16 -4.44
C ASP A 151 15.46 15.07 -5.78
N ALA A 152 14.36 14.31 -5.84
CA ALA A 152 13.57 14.18 -7.06
C ALA A 152 13.04 15.53 -7.53
N ARG A 153 13.18 15.80 -8.84
CA ARG A 153 12.63 17.00 -9.47
C ARG A 153 11.91 16.67 -10.76
N LEU A 154 10.85 17.42 -11.03
CA LEU A 154 10.17 17.47 -12.31
C LEU A 154 10.32 18.90 -12.85
N GLY A 155 11.29 19.09 -13.75
CA GLY A 155 11.75 20.41 -14.15
C GLY A 155 12.17 21.25 -12.94
N GLY A 156 11.54 22.40 -12.74
CA GLY A 156 11.82 23.28 -11.60
C GLY A 156 11.14 22.85 -10.30
N PHE A 157 10.18 21.93 -10.32
CA PHE A 157 9.42 21.51 -9.14
C PHE A 157 10.15 20.42 -8.35
N GLY A 158 10.17 20.54 -7.02
CA GLY A 158 10.57 19.43 -6.15
C GLY A 158 9.42 18.43 -5.97
N ILE A 159 9.74 17.14 -6.05
CA ILE A 159 8.77 16.06 -5.85
C ILE A 159 9.03 15.40 -4.49
N THR A 160 8.01 15.33 -3.66
CA THR A 160 8.13 14.80 -2.30
C THR A 160 8.17 13.27 -2.30
N GLN A 161 8.71 12.69 -1.22
CA GLN A 161 8.68 11.23 -1.04
C GLN A 161 7.26 10.66 -1.01
N SER A 162 6.26 11.39 -0.51
CA SER A 162 4.87 10.93 -0.53
C SER A 162 4.32 10.87 -1.95
N GLN A 163 4.64 11.86 -2.79
CA GLN A 163 4.24 11.88 -4.20
C GLN A 163 4.88 10.71 -4.96
N ILE A 164 6.17 10.43 -4.74
CA ILE A 164 6.84 9.26 -5.38
C ILE A 164 6.25 7.93 -4.89
N ARG A 165 5.78 7.84 -3.63
CA ARG A 165 5.14 6.63 -3.11
C ARG A 165 3.75 6.39 -3.71
N GLU A 166 3.04 7.47 -4.00
CA GLU A 166 1.73 7.46 -4.67
C GLU A 166 1.86 7.18 -6.16
N ALA A 167 2.97 7.61 -6.78
CA ALA A 167 3.30 7.27 -8.15
C ALA A 167 3.26 5.74 -8.34
N GLY A 168 2.54 5.32 -9.37
CA GLY A 168 2.50 3.92 -9.79
C GLY A 168 3.81 3.45 -10.42
N GLY A 169 3.75 2.40 -11.21
CA GLY A 169 4.89 2.02 -12.06
C GLY A 169 6.04 1.31 -11.37
N LEU A 170 5.87 0.82 -10.13
CA LEU A 170 6.80 -0.15 -9.55
C LEU A 170 6.88 -1.38 -10.45
N ALA A 171 8.08 -1.66 -10.96
CA ALA A 171 8.35 -2.80 -11.82
C ALA A 171 9.41 -3.72 -11.19
N PRO A 172 9.39 -5.03 -11.48
CA PRO A 172 10.44 -5.96 -11.09
C PRO A 172 11.83 -5.44 -11.47
N VAL A 173 12.75 -5.45 -10.52
CA VAL A 173 14.17 -5.20 -10.84
C VAL A 173 14.73 -6.45 -11.53
N ALA A 174 14.98 -6.34 -12.84
CA ALA A 174 15.56 -7.44 -13.60
C ALA A 174 16.99 -7.74 -13.12
N ASP A 175 17.29 -9.03 -12.93
CA ASP A 175 18.63 -9.56 -12.70
C ASP A 175 19.43 -8.90 -11.56
N ALA A 176 18.76 -8.54 -10.45
CA ALA A 176 19.41 -8.03 -9.25
C ALA A 176 20.55 -8.98 -8.81
N PRO A 177 21.83 -8.57 -8.93
CA PRO A 177 22.95 -9.48 -8.68
C PRO A 177 23.06 -9.72 -7.18
N VAL A 178 23.10 -10.98 -6.74
CA VAL A 178 23.40 -11.30 -5.33
C VAL A 178 24.90 -11.07 -5.09
N PRO A 179 25.30 -10.14 -4.19
CA PRO A 179 26.69 -9.95 -3.78
C PRO A 179 27.32 -11.25 -3.28
N LEU A 180 28.64 -11.40 -3.46
CA LEU A 180 29.36 -12.64 -3.12
C LEU A 180 29.19 -13.03 -1.64
N GLN A 181 29.12 -12.03 -0.75
CA GLN A 181 28.91 -12.21 0.69
C GLN A 181 27.54 -12.83 0.96
N LEU A 182 26.50 -12.36 0.27
CA LEU A 182 25.14 -12.89 0.41
C LEU A 182 24.99 -14.27 -0.23
N ARG A 183 25.65 -14.53 -1.38
CA ARG A 183 25.73 -15.88 -1.95
C ARG A 183 26.36 -16.88 -0.98
N SER A 184 27.46 -16.47 -0.33
CA SER A 184 28.14 -17.28 0.69
C SER A 184 27.25 -17.51 1.93
N ALA A 185 26.33 -16.59 2.21
CA ALA A 185 25.31 -16.70 3.26
C ALA A 185 24.04 -17.49 2.84
N GLY A 186 24.05 -18.12 1.67
CA GLY A 186 23.00 -19.01 1.17
C GLY A 186 21.91 -18.34 0.31
N TRP A 187 22.12 -17.09 -0.12
CA TRP A 187 21.18 -16.41 -1.03
C TRP A 187 21.40 -16.82 -2.49
N SER A 188 20.29 -17.03 -3.20
CA SER A 188 20.25 -17.27 -4.65
C SER A 188 19.24 -16.34 -5.31
N ALA A 189 19.52 -15.87 -6.54
CA ALA A 189 18.61 -15.04 -7.31
C ALA A 189 17.90 -15.82 -8.42
N PHE A 190 16.63 -15.49 -8.62
CA PHE A 190 15.74 -15.98 -9.66
C PHE A 190 14.96 -14.78 -10.20
N GLY A 191 15.49 -14.13 -11.24
CA GLY A 191 14.96 -12.85 -11.72
C GLY A 191 15.05 -11.77 -10.63
N ASN A 192 13.91 -11.18 -10.25
CA ASN A 192 13.82 -10.15 -9.20
C ASN A 192 13.60 -10.72 -7.79
N VAL A 193 13.57 -12.04 -7.65
CA VAL A 193 13.36 -12.73 -6.37
C VAL A 193 14.67 -13.31 -5.88
N TRP A 194 15.08 -12.92 -4.69
CA TRP A 194 16.15 -13.58 -3.94
C TRP A 194 15.54 -14.57 -2.97
N PHE A 195 16.15 -15.74 -2.86
CA PHE A 195 15.66 -16.85 -2.05
C PHE A 195 16.77 -17.37 -1.14
N LYS A 196 16.39 -17.70 0.10
CA LYS A 196 17.24 -18.36 1.08
C LYS A 196 16.40 -19.34 1.88
N GLY A 197 16.80 -20.60 1.90
CA GLY A 197 16.00 -21.64 2.53
C GLY A 197 16.54 -23.04 2.31
N ARG A 198 15.82 -24.03 2.83
CA ARG A 198 16.08 -25.45 2.60
C ARG A 198 15.32 -25.98 1.37
N GLY A 199 14.19 -25.38 1.04
CA GLY A 199 13.37 -25.73 -0.11
C GLY A 199 13.81 -25.05 -1.41
N ARG A 200 12.85 -24.87 -2.31
CA ARG A 200 12.97 -24.15 -3.59
C ARG A 200 11.82 -23.17 -3.73
N LEU A 201 11.90 -22.21 -4.65
CA LEU A 201 10.80 -21.26 -4.86
C LEU A 201 9.50 -21.95 -5.29
N GLU A 202 9.58 -23.01 -6.09
CA GLU A 202 8.43 -23.77 -6.58
C GLU A 202 7.93 -24.82 -5.56
N ASP A 203 8.76 -25.19 -4.59
CA ASP A 203 8.46 -26.14 -3.52
C ASP A 203 9.10 -25.68 -2.20
N PRO A 204 8.54 -24.63 -1.56
CA PRO A 204 9.13 -24.01 -0.39
C PRO A 204 8.89 -24.82 0.89
N GLN A 205 9.82 -24.72 1.82
CA GLN A 205 9.75 -25.30 3.14
C GLN A 205 9.48 -24.23 4.20
N ILE A 206 8.89 -24.64 5.32
CA ILE A 206 8.62 -23.74 6.45
C ILE A 206 9.92 -23.09 6.93
N GLY A 207 9.93 -21.77 7.01
CA GLY A 207 11.09 -20.95 7.35
C GLY A 207 11.92 -20.48 6.16
N ASP A 208 11.61 -20.91 4.93
CA ASP A 208 12.24 -20.36 3.74
C ASP A 208 11.88 -18.88 3.61
N VAL A 209 12.84 -18.08 3.16
CA VAL A 209 12.70 -16.62 3.01
C VAL A 209 12.86 -16.27 1.55
N ARG A 210 11.96 -15.43 1.05
CA ARG A 210 12.12 -14.77 -0.25
C ARG A 210 12.10 -13.27 -0.08
N VAL A 211 12.85 -12.60 -0.95
CA VAL A 211 12.93 -11.14 -1.01
C VAL A 211 12.68 -10.74 -2.46
N THR A 212 11.66 -9.91 -2.66
CA THR A 212 11.31 -9.40 -3.99
C THR A 212 11.68 -7.93 -4.06
N PHE A 213 12.39 -7.56 -5.13
CA PHE A 213 12.76 -6.17 -5.39
C PHE A 213 11.95 -5.61 -6.55
N ASN A 214 11.32 -4.46 -6.33
CA ASN A 214 10.68 -3.67 -7.38
C ASN A 214 11.22 -2.24 -7.32
N ALA A 215 11.35 -1.57 -8.45
CA ALA A 215 11.81 -0.20 -8.51
C ALA A 215 10.89 0.65 -9.40
N LEU A 216 10.78 1.93 -9.04
CA LEU A 216 10.30 2.97 -9.93
C LEU A 216 11.55 3.69 -10.43
N GLY A 217 11.93 3.42 -11.67
CA GLY A 217 13.03 4.14 -12.33
C GLY A 217 12.67 5.61 -12.56
N GLU A 218 13.58 6.34 -13.19
CA GLU A 218 13.21 7.65 -13.74
C GLU A 218 12.11 7.49 -14.79
N ALA A 219 10.98 8.14 -14.56
CA ALA A 219 9.79 8.00 -15.39
C ALA A 219 9.15 9.37 -15.62
N ASP A 220 8.36 9.47 -16.69
CA ASP A 220 7.44 10.59 -16.88
C ASP A 220 6.30 10.44 -15.87
N LEU A 221 6.14 11.44 -14.99
CA LEU A 221 5.01 11.54 -14.08
C LEU A 221 4.14 12.73 -14.46
N SER A 222 2.86 12.63 -14.12
CA SER A 222 1.88 13.72 -14.20
C SER A 222 1.42 14.05 -12.79
N LEU A 223 1.48 15.33 -12.43
CA LEU A 223 1.07 15.80 -11.11
C LEU A 223 0.05 16.92 -11.25
N ALA A 224 -1.03 16.84 -10.47
CA ALA A 224 -1.99 17.92 -10.33
C ALA A 224 -2.12 18.34 -8.87
N GLY A 225 -1.91 19.62 -8.60
CA GLY A 225 -1.94 20.17 -7.25
C GLY A 225 -1.88 21.69 -7.23
N LYS A 226 -2.07 22.28 -6.06
CA LYS A 226 -1.91 23.72 -5.86
C LYS A 226 -0.43 24.08 -5.88
N GLN A 227 -0.03 25.01 -6.75
CA GLN A 227 1.34 25.51 -6.72
C GLN A 227 1.58 26.35 -5.47
N GLN A 228 2.70 26.10 -4.78
CA GLN A 228 3.23 26.97 -3.75
C GLN A 228 4.75 27.10 -3.94
N GLY A 229 5.18 28.14 -4.65
CA GLY A 229 6.58 28.27 -5.04
C GLY A 229 6.97 27.11 -5.96
N ASP A 230 8.03 26.37 -5.61
CA ASP A 230 8.54 25.24 -6.37
C ASP A 230 7.97 23.87 -5.94
N GLN A 231 6.87 23.87 -5.18
CA GLN A 231 6.20 22.66 -4.71
C GLN A 231 4.75 22.60 -5.20
N LEU A 232 4.23 21.38 -5.37
CA LEU A 232 2.80 21.13 -5.48
C LEU A 232 2.27 20.54 -4.18
N GLN A 233 1.13 21.06 -3.72
CA GLN A 233 0.44 20.58 -2.52
C GLN A 233 -1.03 20.30 -2.82
N ALA A 234 -1.72 19.65 -1.88
CA ALA A 234 -3.15 19.45 -1.99
C ALA A 234 -3.89 20.78 -2.19
N TRP A 235 -4.72 20.82 -3.22
CA TRP A 235 -5.66 21.90 -3.45
C TRP A 235 -7.01 21.53 -2.82
N THR A 236 -7.64 22.46 -2.10
CA THR A 236 -8.94 22.22 -1.47
C THR A 236 -10.05 22.95 -2.24
N SER A 237 -11.04 22.20 -2.69
CA SER A 237 -12.25 22.75 -3.34
C SER A 237 -13.16 23.49 -2.35
N SER A 238 -14.18 24.19 -2.87
CA SER A 238 -15.21 24.85 -2.04
C SER A 238 -16.03 23.90 -1.16
N ARG A 239 -15.91 22.58 -1.37
CA ARG A 239 -16.63 21.51 -0.64
C ARG A 239 -15.70 20.61 0.18
N ASP A 240 -14.53 21.12 0.57
CA ASP A 240 -13.54 20.42 1.40
C ASP A 240 -13.03 19.10 0.78
N THR A 241 -13.12 18.97 -0.54
CA THR A 241 -12.47 17.87 -1.27
C THR A 241 -11.05 18.29 -1.63
N GLU A 242 -10.08 17.51 -1.21
CA GLU A 242 -8.66 17.70 -1.54
C GLU A 242 -8.32 17.06 -2.88
N VAL A 243 -7.48 17.74 -3.67
CA VAL A 243 -6.96 17.28 -4.95
C VAL A 243 -5.43 17.40 -4.90
N MET A 244 -4.79 16.25 -4.82
CA MET A 244 -3.38 16.02 -5.13
C MET A 244 -3.37 14.72 -5.91
N LEU A 245 -2.95 14.76 -7.17
CA LEU A 245 -2.91 13.58 -8.03
C LEU A 245 -1.49 13.35 -8.50
N VAL A 246 -1.08 12.10 -8.53
CA VAL A 246 0.20 11.64 -9.07
C VAL A 246 -0.07 10.40 -9.92
N GLU A 247 0.30 10.44 -11.20
CA GLU A 247 0.16 9.35 -12.17
C GLU A 247 1.46 9.09 -12.92
#